data_AF-A0A6J6HC42-F1
#
_entry.id   AF-A0A6J6HC42-F1
#
_cell.length_a   1.000
_cell.length_b   1.000
_cell.length_c   1.000
_cell.angle_alpha   90.00
_cell.angle_beta   90.00
_cell.angle_gamma   90.00
#
_symmetry.space_group_name_H-M   'P 1'
#
loop_
_entity.id
_entity.type
_entity.pdbx_description
1 polymer ?
#
loop_
_entity_poly.entity_id
_entity_poly.type
_entity_poly.pdbx_seq_one_letter_code
_entity_poly.pdbx_strand_id
1 'polypeptide(L)'
;MAHSTDFPTQAVVAPFNINPQIIMWDPATYPDVKVIGDLKEPGVKVRYFGGAAYMDYFTSTNILDKKQVDDTYDGAPASFIAAGGKDAQQGFGTAEPYFYEKVLKDWMKPVAYQYVHDAGWTAYAQSLGATPTNITKYDSCLKALVPVIQQAAVDYLASADTANAVILDAVNQYNNGWVYDAGQATAAVAKMQSDKLIANSPDGTLGSFDEQRVTDFIKVAAPVFTATGAVVKDGLMAEDIVTNKYIDPSIKLG
;
A
#
# COMPACT_ATOMS: atom_id res chain seq x y z
N MET A 1 -8.05 -5.38 -11.61
CA MET A 1 -7.51 -5.55 -12.98
C MET A 1 -7.35 -7.02 -13.36
N ALA A 2 -6.61 -7.84 -12.60
CA ALA A 2 -6.44 -9.28 -12.91
C ALA A 2 -7.75 -10.06 -13.19
N HIS A 3 -8.85 -9.67 -12.55
CA HIS A 3 -10.18 -10.29 -12.74
C HIS A 3 -11.21 -9.33 -13.33
N SER A 4 -10.79 -8.41 -14.21
CA SER A 4 -11.71 -7.40 -14.78
C SER A 4 -12.84 -7.99 -15.63
N THR A 5 -12.72 -9.24 -16.09
CA THR A 5 -13.79 -9.95 -16.81
C THR A 5 -14.76 -10.64 -15.85
N ASP A 6 -14.23 -11.35 -14.84
CA ASP A 6 -15.02 -12.30 -14.04
C ASP A 6 -15.51 -11.69 -12.73
N PHE A 7 -14.73 -10.77 -12.15
CA PHE A 7 -15.02 -10.08 -10.90
C PHE A 7 -14.79 -8.57 -11.02
N PRO A 8 -15.51 -7.88 -11.94
CA PRO A 8 -15.35 -6.44 -12.13
C PRO A 8 -15.68 -5.71 -10.83
N THR A 9 -14.76 -4.84 -10.40
CA THR A 9 -14.88 -4.02 -9.20
C THR A 9 -14.44 -2.62 -9.55
N GLN A 10 -15.21 -1.63 -9.09
CA GLN A 10 -14.94 -0.22 -9.28
C GLN A 10 -14.73 0.44 -7.91
N ALA A 11 -13.58 1.12 -7.74
CA ALA A 11 -13.27 1.86 -6.53
C ALA A 11 -13.92 3.25 -6.55
N VAL A 12 -14.36 3.71 -5.39
CA VAL A 12 -15.13 4.97 -5.23
C VAL A 12 -14.42 6.02 -4.40
N VAL A 13 -13.37 5.63 -3.67
CA VAL A 13 -12.51 6.53 -2.88
C VAL A 13 -11.15 5.88 -2.64
N ALA A 14 -10.08 6.69 -2.65
CA ALA A 14 -8.72 6.29 -2.32
C ALA A 14 -8.28 6.87 -0.96
N PRO A 15 -8.35 6.12 0.16
CA PRO A 15 -7.84 6.61 1.44
C PRO A 15 -6.35 6.96 1.41
N PHE A 16 -5.57 6.16 0.68
CA PHE A 16 -4.16 6.41 0.40
C PHE A 16 -3.99 6.96 -1.01
N ASN A 17 -3.34 8.12 -1.12
CA ASN A 17 -2.87 8.64 -2.39
C ASN A 17 -1.69 7.79 -2.90
N ILE A 18 -0.71 7.50 -2.04
CA ILE A 18 0.45 6.65 -2.37
C ILE A 18 0.33 5.32 -1.62
N ASN A 19 0.62 4.21 -2.31
CA ASN A 19 0.61 2.88 -1.70
C ASN A 19 1.65 2.82 -0.56
N PRO A 20 1.24 2.53 0.70
CA PRO A 20 2.15 2.51 1.84
C PRO A 20 3.06 1.27 1.87
N GLN A 21 2.90 0.32 0.95
CA GLN A 21 3.76 -0.87 0.87
C GLN A 21 5.20 -0.50 0.52
N ILE A 22 6.14 -1.13 1.22
CA ILE A 22 7.58 -0.92 1.08
C ILE A 22 8.29 -2.24 0.86
N ILE A 23 9.53 -2.15 0.37
CA ILE A 23 10.57 -3.16 0.64
C ILE A 23 11.59 -2.50 1.58
N MET A 24 11.90 -3.17 2.68
CA MET A 24 12.86 -2.74 3.70
C MET A 24 14.10 -3.63 3.72
N TRP A 25 15.22 -3.06 4.16
CA TRP A 25 16.51 -3.74 4.33
C TRP A 25 17.26 -3.18 5.55
N ASP A 26 18.26 -3.93 6.03
CA ASP A 26 19.18 -3.44 7.05
C ASP A 26 20.25 -2.51 6.44
N PRO A 27 20.26 -1.20 6.76
CA PRO A 27 21.23 -0.27 6.21
C PRO A 27 22.65 -0.49 6.75
N ALA A 28 22.82 -1.21 7.87
CA ALA A 28 24.16 -1.56 8.36
C ALA A 28 24.78 -2.69 7.52
N THR A 29 23.95 -3.63 7.06
CA THR A 29 24.38 -4.73 6.16
C THR A 29 24.53 -4.22 4.72
N TYR A 30 23.64 -3.33 4.27
CA TYR A 30 23.61 -2.80 2.90
C TYR A 30 23.68 -1.26 2.88
N PRO A 31 24.83 -0.66 3.21
CA PRO A 31 24.95 0.81 3.32
C PRO A 31 24.84 1.54 1.98
N ASP A 32 25.13 0.85 0.87
CA ASP A 32 25.12 1.42 -0.47
C ASP A 32 23.74 1.35 -1.15
N VAL A 33 22.81 0.54 -0.61
CA VAL A 33 21.44 0.42 -1.15
C VAL A 33 20.65 1.68 -0.81
N LYS A 34 20.09 2.34 -1.82
CA LYS A 34 19.25 3.54 -1.71
C LYS A 34 17.84 3.31 -2.26
N VAL A 35 17.71 2.47 -3.27
CA VAL A 35 16.44 2.08 -3.89
C VAL A 35 16.34 0.56 -4.01
N ILE A 36 15.13 0.05 -4.21
CA ILE A 36 14.85 -1.38 -4.36
C ILE A 36 15.72 -2.01 -5.45
N GLY A 37 15.98 -1.30 -6.54
CA GLY A 37 16.84 -1.77 -7.63
C GLY A 37 18.29 -2.07 -7.20
N ASP A 38 18.81 -1.40 -6.17
CA ASP A 38 20.18 -1.60 -5.70
C ASP A 38 20.35 -2.93 -4.96
N LEU A 39 19.25 -3.56 -4.52
CA LEU A 39 19.26 -4.89 -3.89
C LEU A 39 19.64 -6.00 -4.88
N LYS A 40 19.59 -5.71 -6.18
CA LYS A 40 19.82 -6.69 -7.24
C LYS A 40 21.28 -7.12 -7.38
N GLU A 41 22.21 -6.17 -7.54
CA GLU A 41 23.62 -6.48 -7.77
C GLU A 41 24.25 -7.33 -6.65
N PRO A 42 23.96 -7.08 -5.34
CA PRO A 42 24.42 -7.95 -4.27
C PRO A 42 23.67 -9.29 -4.17
N GLY A 43 22.62 -9.51 -4.97
CA GLY A 43 21.79 -10.69 -4.95
C GLY A 43 21.01 -10.85 -3.64
N VAL A 44 20.52 -9.74 -3.08
CA VAL A 44 19.82 -9.75 -1.79
C VAL A 44 18.50 -10.51 -1.93
N LYS A 45 18.26 -11.47 -1.03
CA LYS A 45 16.98 -12.17 -0.99
C LYS A 45 15.88 -11.20 -0.58
N VAL A 46 14.80 -11.10 -1.35
CA VAL A 46 13.65 -10.22 -1.07
C VAL A 46 12.41 -11.05 -0.76
N ARG A 47 11.95 -10.99 0.49
CA ARG A 47 10.76 -11.71 0.98
C ARG A 47 9.49 -10.92 0.72
N TYR A 48 8.43 -11.56 0.23
CA TYR A 48 7.16 -10.90 -0.03
C TYR A 48 5.98 -11.88 0.08
N PHE A 49 4.76 -11.35 0.21
CA PHE A 49 3.57 -12.20 0.21
C PHE A 49 3.34 -12.77 -1.19
N GLY A 50 3.26 -14.09 -1.30
CA GLY A 50 2.98 -14.76 -2.57
C GLY A 50 1.72 -14.24 -3.28
N GLY A 51 1.84 -14.08 -4.60
CA GLY A 51 0.80 -13.51 -5.45
C GLY A 51 0.77 -11.97 -5.52
N ALA A 52 1.71 -11.27 -4.88
CA ALA A 52 1.77 -9.81 -5.01
C ALA A 52 2.28 -9.38 -6.41
N ALA A 53 1.38 -8.82 -7.21
CA ALA A 53 1.65 -8.42 -8.59
C ALA A 53 2.78 -7.39 -8.77
N TYR A 54 3.08 -6.59 -7.75
CA TYR A 54 4.21 -5.66 -7.81
C TYR A 54 5.55 -6.40 -7.89
N MET A 55 5.65 -7.62 -7.36
CA MET A 55 6.87 -8.41 -7.44
C MET A 55 7.06 -9.02 -8.83
N ASP A 56 5.96 -9.43 -9.47
CA ASP A 56 5.97 -9.83 -10.88
C ASP A 56 6.39 -8.66 -11.78
N TYR A 57 5.94 -7.44 -11.45
CA TYR A 57 6.42 -6.22 -12.11
C TYR A 57 7.92 -6.00 -11.92
N PHE A 58 8.44 -6.07 -10.68
CA PHE A 58 9.87 -5.88 -10.44
C PHE A 58 10.74 -6.91 -11.16
N THR A 59 10.30 -8.16 -11.21
CA THR A 59 11.07 -9.22 -11.87
C THR A 59 10.94 -9.23 -13.39
N SER A 60 9.82 -8.77 -13.94
CA SER A 60 9.63 -8.64 -15.40
C SER A 60 10.29 -7.39 -15.99
N THR A 61 10.46 -6.33 -15.19
CA THR A 61 11.14 -5.09 -15.60
C THR A 61 12.62 -5.05 -15.19
N ASN A 62 13.17 -6.17 -14.71
CA ASN A 62 14.58 -6.32 -14.37
C ASN A 62 15.05 -5.48 -13.17
N ILE A 63 14.13 -4.91 -12.37
CA ILE A 63 14.42 -4.23 -11.10
C ILE A 63 14.99 -5.25 -10.10
N LEU A 64 14.41 -6.45 -10.04
CA LEU A 64 14.88 -7.57 -9.24
C LEU A 64 15.03 -8.83 -10.11
N ASP A 65 15.89 -9.75 -9.71
CA ASP A 65 16.02 -11.06 -10.35
C ASP A 65 15.02 -12.08 -9.80
N LYS A 66 14.43 -12.90 -10.66
CA LYS A 66 13.48 -13.97 -10.23
C LYS A 66 14.06 -14.94 -9.21
N LYS A 67 15.38 -15.14 -9.22
CA LYS A 67 16.06 -16.06 -8.29
C LYS A 67 16.27 -15.47 -6.89
N GLN A 68 16.12 -14.14 -6.74
CA GLN A 68 16.35 -13.46 -5.47
C GLN A 68 15.06 -13.22 -4.68
N VAL A 69 13.88 -13.39 -5.29
CA VAL A 69 12.60 -13.18 -4.60
C VAL A 69 12.11 -14.46 -3.91
N ASP A 70 11.49 -14.31 -2.75
CA ASP A 70 10.99 -15.40 -1.89
C ASP A 70 9.55 -15.08 -1.48
N ASP A 71 8.58 -15.86 -1.97
CA ASP A 71 7.14 -15.63 -1.84
C ASP A 71 6.53 -16.21 -0.55
N THR A 72 7.38 -16.70 0.35
CA THR A 72 6.98 -17.37 1.60
C THR A 72 6.82 -16.42 2.79
N TYR A 73 6.80 -15.09 2.57
CA TYR A 73 6.61 -14.15 3.66
C TYR A 73 5.22 -14.32 4.28
N ASP A 74 5.18 -14.46 5.60
CA ASP A 74 3.98 -14.69 6.39
C ASP A 74 3.53 -13.44 7.17
N GLY A 75 4.22 -12.30 6.98
CA GLY A 75 3.96 -11.07 7.73
C GLY A 75 4.73 -10.96 9.05
N ALA A 76 5.51 -11.98 9.44
CA ALA A 76 6.22 -12.00 10.69
C ALA A 76 7.69 -11.55 10.55
N PRO A 77 8.27 -10.91 11.58
CA PRO A 77 9.66 -10.48 11.56
C PRO A 77 10.69 -11.62 11.65
N ALA A 78 10.25 -12.82 11.99
CA ALA A 78 11.12 -13.94 12.38
C ALA A 78 12.16 -14.29 11.31
N SER A 79 11.76 -14.34 10.04
CA SER A 79 12.66 -14.69 8.94
C SER A 79 13.75 -13.63 8.70
N PHE A 80 13.39 -12.35 8.81
CA PHE A 80 14.35 -11.23 8.67
C PHE A 80 15.35 -11.19 9.84
N ILE A 81 14.87 -11.43 11.07
CA ILE A 81 15.74 -11.55 12.25
C ILE A 81 16.68 -12.75 12.10
N ALA A 82 16.16 -13.91 11.69
CA ALA A 82 16.96 -15.13 11.52
C ALA A 82 18.04 -14.97 10.43
N ALA A 83 17.76 -14.18 9.40
CA ALA A 83 18.74 -13.81 8.37
C ALA A 83 19.78 -12.79 8.86
N GLY A 84 19.56 -12.17 10.02
CA GLY A 84 20.45 -11.16 10.60
C GLY A 84 20.58 -9.91 9.72
N GLY A 85 19.49 -9.47 9.07
CA GLY A 85 19.49 -8.31 8.17
C GLY A 85 20.03 -8.55 6.75
N LYS A 86 20.40 -9.79 6.42
CA LYS A 86 20.89 -10.16 5.08
C LYS A 86 19.78 -10.35 4.04
N ASP A 87 18.54 -10.47 4.50
CA ASP A 87 17.38 -10.50 3.62
C ASP A 87 16.74 -9.10 3.63
N ALA A 88 16.20 -8.67 2.50
CA ALA A 88 15.21 -7.61 2.44
C ALA A 88 13.80 -8.23 2.52
N GLN A 89 12.81 -7.44 2.89
CA GLN A 89 11.44 -7.93 2.98
C GLN A 89 10.39 -6.86 2.71
N GLN A 90 9.20 -7.29 2.33
CA GLN A 90 8.01 -6.47 2.27
C GLN A 90 7.60 -5.95 3.66
N GLY A 91 7.04 -4.75 3.70
CA GLY A 91 6.29 -4.23 4.84
C GLY A 91 5.40 -3.06 4.47
N PHE A 92 5.03 -2.25 5.46
CA PHE A 92 4.40 -0.95 5.34
C PHE A 92 5.27 0.16 5.96
N GLY A 93 5.45 1.26 5.22
CA GLY A 93 6.23 2.40 5.74
C GLY A 93 5.66 3.00 7.03
N THR A 94 4.37 2.79 7.29
CA THR A 94 3.65 3.29 8.47
C THR A 94 3.76 2.39 9.70
N ALA A 95 4.34 1.19 9.61
CA ALA A 95 4.41 0.25 10.73
C ALA A 95 5.83 -0.24 10.99
N GLU A 96 6.47 -0.85 10.00
CA GLU A 96 7.71 -1.61 10.16
C GLU A 96 8.89 -0.73 10.62
N PRO A 97 9.13 0.49 10.09
CA PRO A 97 10.24 1.31 10.57
C PRO A 97 10.20 1.57 12.08
N TYR A 98 9.03 1.94 12.63
CA TYR A 98 8.86 2.14 14.06
C TYR A 98 8.95 0.83 14.83
N PHE A 99 8.23 -0.20 14.37
CA PHE A 99 8.16 -1.48 15.06
C PHE A 99 9.53 -2.12 15.21
N TYR A 100 10.34 -2.15 14.14
CA TYR A 100 11.67 -2.76 14.15
C TYR A 100 12.67 -1.97 15.00
N GLU A 101 12.58 -0.63 14.99
CA GLU A 101 13.52 0.21 15.74
C GLU A 101 13.17 0.30 17.23
N LYS A 102 11.88 0.31 17.59
CA LYS A 102 11.43 0.69 18.93
C LYS A 102 10.75 -0.43 19.73
N VAL A 103 10.16 -1.42 19.07
CA VAL A 103 9.30 -2.42 19.74
C VAL A 103 9.90 -3.82 19.69
N LEU A 104 10.45 -4.20 18.54
CA LEU A 104 10.96 -5.54 18.27
C LEU A 104 12.30 -5.75 18.97
N LYS A 105 12.25 -6.29 20.19
CA LYS A 105 13.41 -6.48 21.09
C LYS A 105 14.59 -7.22 20.46
N ASP A 106 14.33 -8.16 19.56
CA ASP A 106 15.37 -8.96 18.91
C ASP A 106 16.08 -8.20 17.77
N TRP A 107 15.59 -7.02 17.38
CA TRP A 107 16.20 -6.18 16.34
C TRP A 107 16.70 -4.83 16.91
N MET A 108 15.80 -3.98 17.41
CA MET A 108 16.09 -2.68 18.04
C MET A 108 17.05 -1.77 17.25
N LYS A 109 16.94 -1.79 15.92
CA LYS A 109 17.77 -1.03 14.97
C LYS A 109 16.90 -0.43 13.86
N PRO A 110 17.31 0.69 13.24
CA PRO A 110 16.58 1.24 12.11
C PRO A 110 16.63 0.28 10.92
N VAL A 111 15.61 0.39 10.05
CA VAL A 111 15.58 -0.23 8.73
C VAL A 111 15.48 0.87 7.68
N ALA A 112 16.16 0.70 6.56
CA ALA A 112 15.97 1.55 5.39
C ALA A 112 14.94 0.89 4.47
N TYR A 113 14.26 1.68 3.65
CA TYR A 113 13.21 1.18 2.78
C TYR A 113 12.95 2.12 1.60
N GLN A 114 12.24 1.63 0.59
CA GLN A 114 11.60 2.42 -0.46
C GLN A 114 10.16 1.96 -0.62
N TYR A 115 9.25 2.89 -0.93
CA TYR A 115 7.89 2.54 -1.33
C TYR A 115 7.88 1.82 -2.66
N VAL A 116 7.04 0.79 -2.76
CA VAL A 116 6.76 0.07 -4.01
C VAL A 116 6.23 1.03 -5.09
N HIS A 117 5.50 2.06 -4.68
CA HIS A 117 5.03 3.14 -5.55
C HIS A 117 6.19 3.86 -6.24
N ASP A 118 7.22 4.25 -5.49
CA ASP A 118 8.37 5.01 -6.01
C ASP A 118 9.27 4.16 -6.92
N ALA A 119 9.16 2.83 -6.83
CA ALA A 119 9.79 1.89 -7.74
C ALA A 119 8.97 1.61 -9.01
N GLY A 120 7.87 2.35 -9.24
CA GLY A 120 7.09 2.35 -10.49
C GLY A 120 5.76 1.61 -10.44
N TRP A 121 5.43 0.91 -9.35
CA TRP A 121 4.14 0.24 -9.19
C TRP A 121 3.12 1.17 -8.51
N THR A 122 2.52 2.05 -9.30
CA THR A 122 1.75 3.20 -8.81
C THR A 122 0.28 2.91 -8.51
N ALA A 123 -0.08 1.66 -8.19
CA ALA A 123 -1.45 1.30 -7.80
C ALA A 123 -1.98 2.17 -6.65
N TYR A 124 -3.27 2.46 -6.64
CA TYR A 124 -3.95 2.88 -5.41
C TYR A 124 -4.17 1.64 -4.54
N ALA A 125 -3.77 1.74 -3.28
CA ALA A 125 -3.92 0.66 -2.30
C ALA A 125 -5.06 0.96 -1.33
N GLN A 126 -5.65 -0.10 -0.76
CA GLN A 126 -6.70 0.00 0.27
C GLN A 126 -7.89 0.89 -0.15
N SER A 127 -8.13 1.01 -1.46
CA SER A 127 -9.28 1.74 -1.99
C SER A 127 -10.56 0.98 -1.65
N LEU A 128 -11.62 1.73 -1.37
CA LEU A 128 -12.93 1.16 -1.10
C LEU A 128 -13.72 1.11 -2.42
N GLY A 129 -14.36 -0.01 -2.69
CA GLY A 129 -15.04 -0.25 -3.95
C GLY A 129 -16.12 -1.31 -3.85
N ALA A 130 -16.88 -1.44 -4.94
CA ALA A 130 -17.92 -2.46 -5.06
C ALA A 130 -18.05 -2.93 -6.51
N THR A 131 -18.83 -3.99 -6.73
CA THR A 131 -19.18 -4.42 -8.09
C THR A 131 -20.04 -3.35 -8.77
N PRO A 132 -19.98 -3.20 -10.11
CA PRO A 132 -20.79 -2.22 -10.84
C PRO A 132 -22.29 -2.27 -10.52
N THR A 133 -22.83 -3.49 -10.32
CA THR A 133 -24.22 -3.69 -9.89
C THR A 133 -24.50 -3.05 -8.53
N ASN A 134 -23.59 -3.23 -7.55
CA ASN A 134 -23.73 -2.64 -6.22
C ASN A 134 -23.50 -1.12 -6.24
N ILE A 135 -22.61 -0.61 -7.10
CA ILE A 135 -22.44 0.84 -7.32
C ILE A 135 -23.77 1.46 -7.76
N THR A 136 -24.47 0.82 -8.70
CA THR A 136 -25.77 1.30 -9.16
C THR A 136 -26.85 1.17 -8.08
N LYS A 137 -26.89 0.00 -7.42
CA LYS A 137 -27.89 -0.30 -6.39
C LYS A 137 -27.80 0.64 -5.18
N TYR A 138 -26.60 1.02 -4.77
CA TYR A 138 -26.35 1.81 -3.57
C TYR A 138 -25.89 3.24 -3.86
N ASP A 139 -26.22 3.78 -5.04
CA ASP A 139 -25.80 5.11 -5.50
C ASP A 139 -26.03 6.21 -4.45
N SER A 140 -27.23 6.28 -3.87
CA SER A 140 -27.56 7.28 -2.84
C SER A 140 -26.78 7.07 -1.54
N CYS A 141 -26.55 5.82 -1.14
CA CYS A 141 -25.74 5.51 0.04
C CYS A 141 -24.28 5.90 -0.18
N LEU A 142 -23.71 5.63 -1.37
CA LEU A 142 -22.34 5.99 -1.70
C LEU A 142 -22.14 7.51 -1.76
N LYS A 143 -23.11 8.25 -2.29
CA LYS A 143 -23.13 9.73 -2.25
C LYS A 143 -23.10 10.29 -0.82
N ALA A 144 -23.70 9.59 0.14
CA ALA A 144 -23.66 10.00 1.55
C ALA A 144 -22.39 9.50 2.26
N LEU A 145 -21.93 8.29 1.95
CA LEU A 145 -20.85 7.62 2.68
C LEU A 145 -19.45 8.11 2.29
N VAL A 146 -19.20 8.33 0.99
CA VAL A 146 -17.85 8.71 0.52
C VAL A 146 -17.36 10.03 1.12
N PRO A 147 -18.18 11.11 1.21
CA PRO A 147 -17.76 12.34 1.89
C PRO A 147 -17.46 12.12 3.38
N VAL A 148 -18.18 11.22 4.07
CA VAL A 148 -17.89 10.87 5.46
C VAL A 148 -16.53 10.20 5.59
N ILE A 149 -16.16 9.32 4.65
CA ILE A 149 -14.83 8.69 4.61
C ILE A 149 -13.74 9.72 4.36
N GLN A 150 -13.95 10.64 3.41
CA GLN A 150 -13.01 11.73 3.15
C GLN A 150 -12.81 12.60 4.41
N GLN A 151 -13.90 13.02 5.05
CA GLN A 151 -13.84 13.83 6.25
C GLN A 151 -13.18 13.09 7.42
N ALA A 152 -13.45 11.78 7.58
CA ALA A 152 -12.81 10.97 8.60
C ALA A 152 -11.27 10.93 8.44
N ALA A 153 -10.76 10.91 7.20
CA ALA A 153 -9.33 10.98 6.95
C ALA A 153 -8.75 12.37 7.31
N VAL A 154 -9.45 13.47 7.00
CA VAL A 154 -9.07 14.82 7.43
C VAL A 154 -9.00 14.90 8.96
N ASP A 155 -10.07 14.47 9.63
CA ASP A 155 -10.21 14.55 11.08
C ASP A 155 -9.17 13.67 11.78
N TYR A 156 -8.91 12.48 11.26
CA TYR A 156 -7.92 11.56 11.80
C TYR A 156 -6.50 12.13 11.72
N LEU A 157 -6.12 12.76 10.61
CA LEU A 157 -4.81 13.38 10.46
C LEU A 157 -4.67 14.67 11.31
N ALA A 158 -5.77 15.35 11.60
CA ALA A 158 -5.78 16.53 12.45
C ALA A 158 -5.78 16.18 13.95
N SER A 159 -6.46 15.11 14.35
CA SER A 159 -6.62 14.66 15.73
C SER A 159 -6.83 13.15 15.81
N ALA A 160 -5.74 12.41 15.91
CA ALA A 160 -5.75 10.95 15.82
C ALA A 160 -6.12 10.23 17.13
N ASP A 161 -6.03 10.90 18.28
CA ASP A 161 -6.05 10.26 19.61
C ASP A 161 -7.26 9.35 19.83
N THR A 162 -8.46 9.84 19.50
CA THR A 162 -9.70 9.07 19.67
C THR A 162 -9.72 7.82 18.80
N ALA A 163 -9.35 7.95 17.52
CA ALA A 163 -9.31 6.82 16.59
C ALA A 163 -8.21 5.81 16.98
N ASN A 164 -7.03 6.29 17.39
CA ASN A 164 -5.95 5.46 17.88
C ASN A 164 -6.36 4.67 19.12
N ALA A 165 -7.09 5.29 20.06
CA ALA A 165 -7.62 4.60 21.23
C ALA A 165 -8.58 3.46 20.84
N VAL A 166 -9.46 3.69 19.85
CA VAL A 166 -10.36 2.64 19.32
C VAL A 166 -9.58 1.50 18.66
N ILE A 167 -8.54 1.82 17.88
CA ILE A 167 -7.70 0.81 17.23
C ILE A 167 -6.96 -0.03 18.28
N LEU A 168 -6.35 0.60 19.29
CA LEU A 168 -5.64 -0.09 20.36
C LEU A 168 -6.56 -1.01 21.17
N ASP A 169 -7.78 -0.54 21.48
CA ASP A 169 -8.79 -1.34 22.14
C ASP A 169 -9.20 -2.56 21.29
N ALA A 170 -9.41 -2.36 19.98
CA ALA A 170 -9.71 -3.45 19.06
C ALA A 170 -8.57 -4.49 18.99
N VAL A 171 -7.32 -4.05 18.92
CA VAL A 171 -6.15 -4.96 18.93
C VAL A 171 -6.13 -5.81 20.19
N ASN A 172 -6.38 -5.21 21.34
CA ASN A 172 -6.44 -5.91 22.62
C ASN A 172 -7.61 -6.90 22.69
N GLN A 173 -8.79 -6.52 22.18
CA GLN A 173 -9.99 -7.37 22.22
C GLN A 173 -9.90 -8.56 21.26
N TYR A 174 -9.44 -8.34 20.02
CA TYR A 174 -9.34 -9.40 19.03
C TYR A 174 -8.14 -10.31 19.27
N ASN A 175 -7.04 -9.78 19.82
CA ASN A 175 -5.84 -10.51 20.23
C ASN A 175 -5.41 -11.62 19.25
N ASN A 176 -5.31 -11.27 17.97
CA ASN A 176 -4.99 -12.20 16.89
C ASN A 176 -3.47 -12.39 16.68
N GLY A 177 -2.64 -11.97 17.63
CA GLY A 177 -1.18 -12.00 17.56
C GLY A 177 -0.53 -10.77 16.90
N TRP A 178 -1.31 -9.82 16.37
CA TRP A 178 -0.77 -8.54 15.90
C TRP A 178 -0.38 -7.66 17.09
N VAL A 179 0.88 -7.21 17.12
CA VAL A 179 1.40 -6.30 18.14
C VAL A 179 1.35 -4.88 17.60
N TYR A 180 0.61 -4.01 18.30
CA TYR A 180 0.42 -2.62 17.94
C TYR A 180 0.34 -1.78 19.22
N ASP A 181 1.21 -0.80 19.38
CA ASP A 181 1.25 0.08 20.55
C ASP A 181 0.92 1.54 20.20
N ALA A 182 0.72 2.35 21.23
CA ALA A 182 0.35 3.76 21.07
C ALA A 182 1.44 4.59 20.37
N GLY A 183 2.71 4.20 20.53
CA GLY A 183 3.82 4.87 19.86
C GLY A 183 3.84 4.55 18.36
N GLN A 184 3.53 3.31 17.98
CA GLN A 184 3.38 2.90 16.59
C GLN A 184 2.17 3.60 15.95
N ALA A 185 1.07 3.77 16.69
CA ALA A 185 -0.09 4.53 16.21
C ALA A 185 0.27 6.00 15.92
N THR A 186 1.00 6.64 16.85
CA THR A 186 1.48 8.01 16.67
C THR A 186 2.46 8.12 15.49
N ALA A 187 3.41 7.19 15.39
CA ALA A 187 4.40 7.15 14.32
C ALA A 187 3.74 6.93 12.95
N ALA A 188 2.72 6.07 12.87
CA ALA A 188 1.97 5.83 11.64
C ALA A 188 1.31 7.10 11.12
N VAL A 189 0.63 7.87 11.98
CA VAL A 189 -0.01 9.14 11.60
C VAL A 189 1.00 10.15 11.09
N ALA A 190 2.09 10.35 11.84
CA ALA A 190 3.17 11.24 11.43
C ALA A 190 3.75 10.83 10.07
N LYS A 191 3.87 9.52 9.83
CA LYS A 191 4.41 8.98 8.58
C LYS A 191 3.47 9.12 7.40
N MET A 192 2.17 8.91 7.61
CA MET A 192 1.15 9.15 6.59
C MET A 192 1.16 10.58 6.09
N GLN A 193 1.44 11.55 6.97
CA GLN A 193 1.57 12.97 6.62
C GLN A 193 2.92 13.29 5.98
N SER A 194 4.05 12.89 6.60
CA SER A 194 5.39 13.27 6.14
C SER A 194 5.69 12.74 4.75
N ASP A 195 5.26 11.52 4.47
CA ASP A 195 5.54 10.82 3.21
C ASP A 195 4.39 11.02 2.21
N LYS A 196 3.39 11.85 2.55
CA LYS A 196 2.23 12.18 1.71
C LYS A 196 1.47 10.93 1.24
N LEU A 197 1.43 9.91 2.09
CA LEU A 197 0.70 8.66 1.82
C LEU A 197 -0.79 8.94 1.79
N ILE A 198 -1.27 9.78 2.72
CA ILE A 198 -2.59 10.39 2.66
C ILE A 198 -2.37 11.86 2.28
N ALA A 199 -2.81 12.21 1.07
CA ALA A 199 -2.59 13.52 0.47
C ALA A 199 -3.76 13.85 -0.46
N ASN A 200 -3.92 15.14 -0.78
CA ASN A 200 -4.78 15.54 -1.88
C ASN A 200 -4.22 14.99 -3.20
N SER A 201 -5.11 14.56 -4.07
CA SER A 201 -4.79 14.25 -5.46
C SER A 201 -4.44 15.53 -6.24
N PRO A 202 -3.92 15.43 -7.47
CA PRO A 202 -3.51 16.61 -8.26
C PRO A 202 -4.62 17.64 -8.51
N ASP A 203 -5.89 17.22 -8.45
CA ASP A 203 -7.07 18.09 -8.53
C ASP A 203 -7.34 18.89 -7.23
N GLY A 204 -6.54 18.66 -6.17
CA GLY A 204 -6.66 19.30 -4.88
C GLY A 204 -7.64 18.63 -3.92
N THR A 205 -8.25 17.50 -4.29
CA THR A 205 -9.29 16.82 -3.51
C THR A 205 -8.72 15.62 -2.77
N LEU A 206 -9.13 15.41 -1.53
CA LEU A 206 -8.72 14.22 -0.77
C LEU A 206 -9.47 12.99 -1.26
N GLY A 207 -8.74 11.95 -1.64
CA GLY A 207 -9.27 10.64 -1.96
C GLY A 207 -9.91 10.49 -3.34
N SER A 208 -9.83 11.51 -4.19
CA SER A 208 -10.10 11.37 -5.62
C SER A 208 -9.03 10.54 -6.32
N PHE A 209 -9.37 9.94 -7.44
CA PHE A 209 -8.42 9.23 -8.31
C PHE A 209 -7.92 10.16 -9.41
N ASP A 210 -6.60 10.27 -9.54
CA ASP A 210 -5.96 10.75 -10.77
C ASP A 210 -6.17 9.71 -11.89
N GLU A 211 -7.13 9.98 -12.79
CA GLU A 211 -7.48 9.09 -13.90
C GLU A 211 -6.35 8.92 -14.91
N GLN A 212 -5.47 9.91 -15.07
CA GLN A 212 -4.29 9.78 -15.93
C GLN A 212 -3.30 8.79 -15.32
N ARG A 213 -3.03 8.88 -14.01
CA ARG A 213 -2.24 7.88 -13.29
C ARG A 213 -2.85 6.49 -13.39
N VAL A 214 -4.18 6.35 -13.25
CA VAL A 214 -4.84 5.05 -13.39
C VAL A 214 -4.67 4.50 -14.81
N THR A 215 -4.83 5.35 -15.82
CA THR A 215 -4.63 4.98 -17.24
C THR A 215 -3.20 4.52 -17.51
N ASP A 216 -2.21 5.24 -16.99
CA ASP A 216 -0.80 4.86 -17.16
C ASP A 216 -0.44 3.60 -16.38
N PHE A 217 -1.02 3.42 -15.19
CA PHE A 217 -0.88 2.20 -14.41
C PHE A 217 -1.48 0.98 -15.12
N ILE A 218 -2.63 1.11 -15.80
CA ILE A 218 -3.20 0.03 -16.62
C ILE A 218 -2.19 -0.44 -17.68
N LYS A 219 -1.50 0.49 -18.37
CA LYS A 219 -0.49 0.15 -19.40
C LYS A 219 0.68 -0.63 -18.82
N VAL A 220 1.09 -0.33 -17.59
CA VAL A 220 2.18 -1.01 -16.88
C VAL A 220 1.73 -2.38 -16.36
N ALA A 221 0.56 -2.44 -15.73
CA ALA A 221 0.12 -3.60 -14.97
C ALA A 221 -0.59 -4.66 -15.81
N ALA A 222 -1.29 -4.29 -16.89
CA ALA A 222 -1.98 -5.26 -17.73
C ALA A 222 -1.04 -6.33 -18.32
N PRO A 223 0.14 -5.99 -18.89
CA PRO A 223 1.10 -6.99 -19.34
C PRO A 223 1.60 -7.91 -18.22
N VAL A 224 1.80 -7.36 -17.01
CA VAL A 224 2.23 -8.13 -15.83
C VAL A 224 1.18 -9.19 -15.49
N PHE A 225 -0.10 -8.78 -15.38
CA PHE A 225 -1.20 -9.70 -15.08
C PHE A 225 -1.39 -10.76 -16.17
N THR A 226 -1.31 -10.37 -17.45
CA THR A 226 -1.43 -11.34 -18.56
C THR A 226 -0.28 -12.35 -18.55
N ALA A 227 0.94 -11.91 -18.22
CA ALA A 227 2.10 -12.81 -18.12
C ALA A 227 1.96 -13.85 -16.99
N THR A 228 1.19 -13.56 -15.95
CA THR A 228 0.86 -14.51 -14.86
C THR A 228 -0.42 -15.32 -15.14
N GLY A 229 -0.97 -15.24 -16.36
CA GLY A 229 -2.12 -16.03 -16.80
C GLY A 229 -3.49 -15.40 -16.51
N ALA A 230 -3.55 -14.16 -16.04
CA ALA A 230 -4.80 -13.46 -15.83
C ALA A 230 -5.41 -12.99 -17.16
N VAL A 231 -6.75 -12.94 -17.23
CA VAL A 231 -7.47 -12.39 -18.38
C VAL A 231 -7.89 -10.96 -18.05
N VAL A 232 -7.13 -9.99 -18.57
CA VAL A 232 -7.48 -8.57 -18.47
C VAL A 232 -8.49 -8.24 -19.55
N LYS A 233 -9.51 -7.43 -19.21
CA LYS A 233 -10.55 -6.97 -20.14
C LYS A 233 -9.89 -6.24 -21.31
N ASP A 234 -10.25 -6.61 -22.53
CA ASP A 234 -9.79 -5.91 -23.73
C ASP A 234 -10.26 -4.44 -23.69
N GLY A 235 -9.31 -3.53 -23.92
CA GLY A 235 -9.59 -2.10 -23.87
C GLY A 235 -10.00 -1.59 -22.48
N LEU A 236 -9.53 -2.22 -21.40
CA LEU A 236 -9.78 -1.74 -20.02
C LEU A 236 -9.39 -0.26 -19.87
N MET A 237 -10.35 0.55 -19.42
CA MET A 237 -10.16 1.99 -19.19
C MET A 237 -10.15 2.30 -17.69
N ALA A 238 -9.65 3.48 -17.30
CA ALA A 238 -9.66 3.92 -15.90
C ALA A 238 -11.08 3.92 -15.30
N GLU A 239 -12.07 4.40 -16.05
CA GLU A 239 -13.48 4.43 -15.65
C GLU A 239 -14.08 3.04 -15.37
N ASP A 240 -13.49 1.96 -15.87
CA ASP A 240 -13.93 0.60 -15.55
C ASP A 240 -13.54 0.17 -14.13
N ILE A 241 -12.51 0.78 -13.55
CA ILE A 241 -11.91 0.34 -12.27
C ILE A 241 -11.96 1.40 -11.17
N VAL A 242 -12.15 2.67 -11.50
CA VAL A 242 -12.34 3.76 -10.54
C VAL A 242 -13.48 4.68 -10.96
N THR A 243 -14.05 5.41 -10.00
CA THR A 243 -14.96 6.51 -10.26
C THR A 243 -14.83 7.61 -9.21
N ASN A 244 -14.77 8.86 -9.66
CA ASN A 244 -14.81 10.04 -8.80
C ASN A 244 -16.23 10.58 -8.55
N LYS A 245 -17.27 9.87 -9.01
CA LYS A 245 -18.68 10.30 -8.95
C LYS A 245 -19.16 10.68 -7.54
N TYR A 246 -18.60 10.06 -6.51
CA TYR A 246 -19.05 10.19 -5.12
C TYR A 246 -18.12 11.08 -4.27
N ILE A 247 -17.02 11.55 -4.85
CA ILE A 247 -16.05 12.40 -4.20
C ILE A 247 -16.64 13.80 -4.00
N ASP A 248 -16.53 14.34 -2.80
CA ASP A 248 -16.82 15.75 -2.51
C ASP A 248 -15.57 16.61 -2.77
N PRO A 249 -15.56 17.49 -3.79
CA PRO A 249 -14.40 18.31 -4.14
C PRO A 249 -14.12 19.43 -3.13
N SER A 250 -15.01 19.67 -2.17
CA SER A 250 -14.77 20.65 -1.10
C SER A 250 -13.91 20.09 0.03
N ILE A 251 -13.78 18.75 0.14
CA ILE A 251 -13.01 18.10 1.19
C ILE A 251 -11.57 17.89 0.72
N LYS A 252 -10.64 18.55 1.41
CA LYS A 252 -9.21 18.55 1.13
C LYS A 252 -8.41 18.62 2.42
N LEU A 253 -7.18 18.13 2.37
CA LEU A 253 -6.16 18.44 3.37
C LEU A 253 -5.68 19.88 3.16
N GLY A 254 -5.42 20.58 4.27
CA GLY A 254 -5.11 22.01 4.33
C GLY A 254 -3.91 22.45 3.49
#